data_AF-A0A397T5Q5-F1
#
_entry.id   AF-A0A397T5Q5-F1
#
_cell.length_a   1.000
_cell.length_b   1.000
_cell.length_c   1.000
_cell.angle_alpha   90.00
_cell.angle_beta   90.00
_cell.angle_gamma   90.00
#
_symmetry.space_group_name_H-M   'P 1'
#
loop_
_entity.id
_entity.type
_entity.pdbx_description
1 polymer ?
#
loop_
_entity_poly.entity_id
_entity_poly.type
_entity_poly.pdbx_seq_one_letter_code
_entity_poly.pdbx_strand_id
1 'polypeptide(L)'
;MHSRKAFISVLILLISIQFPIIIACLVFGWLKIQALAKYDYNFKFKNIYFEFTSLFLGFLNIVFLGRVYYIIAKKRPFESFYIVGVGCFSLCWVLLVGLYTVAAFRELNKMPITCPSNYPYEFPELHHICQANTADLISLWIMGICSLITMSCACCIMKRIIKEEKDDDNDDDEEKN
;
A
#
# COMPACT_ATOMS: atom_id res chain seq x y z
N MET A 1 -20.62 10.53 20.25
CA MET A 1 -20.52 11.41 19.04
C MET A 1 -19.16 12.09 18.80
N HIS A 2 -18.46 12.65 19.81
CA HIS A 2 -17.18 13.38 19.60
C HIS A 2 -16.02 12.47 19.13
N SER A 3 -15.96 11.23 19.63
CA SER A 3 -14.91 10.27 19.31
C SER A 3 -14.99 9.75 17.86
N ARG A 4 -16.19 9.51 17.30
CA ARG A 4 -16.40 9.04 15.92
C ARG A 4 -15.84 10.02 14.87
N LYS A 5 -16.01 11.33 15.09
CA LYS A 5 -15.47 12.38 14.21
C LYS A 5 -13.94 12.41 14.19
N ALA A 6 -13.30 12.19 15.36
CA ALA A 6 -11.85 12.13 15.46
C ALA A 6 -11.26 10.95 14.65
N PHE A 7 -11.86 9.76 14.75
CA PHE A 7 -11.38 8.60 13.98
C PHE A 7 -11.57 8.74 12.47
N ILE A 8 -12.71 9.28 12.02
CA ILE A 8 -12.91 9.58 10.59
C ILE A 8 -11.87 10.59 10.11
N SER A 9 -11.57 11.61 10.91
CA SER A 9 -10.52 12.59 10.59
C SER A 9 -9.15 11.93 10.45
N VAL A 10 -8.80 10.98 11.33
CA VAL A 10 -7.55 10.21 11.24
C VAL A 10 -7.53 9.35 9.98
N LEU A 11 -8.64 8.70 9.63
CA LEU A 11 -8.73 7.89 8.41
C LEU A 11 -8.53 8.73 7.15
N ILE A 12 -9.13 9.92 7.07
CA ILE A 12 -8.94 10.85 5.94
C ILE A 12 -7.45 11.26 5.84
N LEU A 13 -6.82 11.55 6.97
CA LEU A 13 -5.41 11.94 7.00
C LEU A 13 -4.51 10.79 6.52
N LEU A 14 -4.78 9.55 6.95
CA LEU A 14 -4.05 8.37 6.48
C LEU A 14 -4.21 8.13 4.98
N ILE A 15 -5.44 8.25 4.46
CA ILE A 15 -5.71 8.14 3.01
C ILE A 15 -4.98 9.24 2.23
N SER A 16 -4.96 10.45 2.76
CA SER A 16 -4.27 11.60 2.14
C SER A 16 -2.75 11.40 2.10
N ILE A 17 -2.17 10.73 3.11
CA ILE A 17 -0.75 10.35 3.14
C ILE A 17 -0.46 9.19 2.19
N GLN A 18 -1.36 8.21 2.08
CA GLN A 18 -1.18 7.07 1.17
C GLN A 18 -1.14 7.48 -0.30
N PHE A 19 -1.91 8.48 -0.69
CA PHE A 19 -1.99 8.92 -2.08
C PHE A 19 -0.62 9.28 -2.70
N PRO A 20 0.18 10.20 -2.15
CA PRO A 20 1.51 10.52 -2.69
C PRO A 20 2.48 9.33 -2.61
N ILE A 21 2.34 8.44 -1.62
CA ILE A 21 3.17 7.23 -1.50
C ILE A 21 2.89 6.27 -2.66
N ILE A 22 1.62 6.04 -3.01
CA ILE A 22 1.27 5.19 -4.15
C ILE A 22 1.84 5.79 -5.44
N ILE A 23 1.72 7.11 -5.64
CA ILE A 23 2.30 7.77 -6.81
C ILE A 23 3.82 7.58 -6.85
N ALA A 24 4.52 7.72 -5.72
CA ALA A 24 5.95 7.47 -5.64
C ALA A 24 6.29 6.01 -6.02
N CYS A 25 5.53 5.02 -5.54
CA CYS A 25 5.71 3.62 -5.91
C CYS A 25 5.52 3.41 -7.42
N LEU A 26 4.50 4.03 -8.03
CA LEU A 26 4.28 3.94 -9.47
C LEU A 26 5.44 4.54 -10.27
N VAL A 27 5.99 5.67 -9.81
CA VAL A 27 7.14 6.32 -10.45
C VAL A 27 8.40 5.46 -10.32
N PHE A 28 8.70 4.91 -9.13
CA PHE A 28 9.88 4.06 -8.94
C PHE A 28 9.79 2.75 -9.72
N GLY A 29 8.64 2.07 -9.71
CA GLY A 29 8.43 0.88 -10.53
C GLY A 29 8.58 1.18 -12.02
N TRP A 30 8.06 2.33 -12.49
CA TRP A 30 8.25 2.76 -13.87
C TRP A 30 9.72 3.06 -14.23
N LEU A 31 10.44 3.77 -13.36
CA LEU A 31 11.87 4.05 -13.54
C LEU A 31 12.69 2.76 -13.58
N LYS A 32 12.35 1.76 -12.75
CA LYS A 32 12.97 0.43 -12.78
C LYS A 32 12.74 -0.25 -14.13
N ILE A 33 11.52 -0.24 -14.66
CA ILE A 33 11.20 -0.80 -15.99
C ILE A 33 12.02 -0.10 -17.09
N GLN A 34 12.12 1.23 -17.05
CA GLN A 34 12.91 1.98 -18.03
C GLN A 34 14.40 1.67 -17.95
N ALA A 35 14.95 1.56 -16.74
CA ALA A 35 16.34 1.16 -16.53
C ALA A 35 16.60 -0.23 -17.11
N LEU A 36 15.69 -1.19 -16.87
CA LEU A 36 15.79 -2.54 -17.43
C LEU A 36 15.68 -2.56 -18.96
N ALA A 37 14.77 -1.78 -19.55
CA ALA A 37 14.57 -1.72 -20.99
C ALA A 37 15.75 -1.06 -21.73
N LYS A 38 16.40 -0.07 -21.11
CA LYS A 38 17.50 0.70 -21.72
C LYS A 38 18.78 -0.13 -21.87
N TYR A 39 19.08 -0.99 -20.90
CA TYR A 39 20.39 -1.64 -20.82
C TYR A 39 20.44 -3.04 -21.45
N ASP A 40 19.35 -3.52 -22.06
CA ASP A 40 19.22 -4.80 -22.79
C ASP A 40 19.99 -5.97 -22.14
N TYR A 41 20.04 -5.98 -20.81
CA TYR A 41 20.75 -7.02 -20.11
C TYR A 41 19.90 -8.28 -20.21
N ASN A 42 20.49 -9.35 -20.73
CA ASN A 42 20.04 -10.74 -20.63
C ASN A 42 19.86 -11.24 -19.17
N PHE A 43 19.74 -10.33 -18.19
CA PHE A 43 19.12 -10.60 -16.91
C PHE A 43 17.66 -10.95 -17.20
N LYS A 44 17.44 -12.25 -17.48
CA LYS A 44 16.13 -12.88 -17.71
C LYS A 44 15.07 -12.09 -16.97
N PHE A 45 14.09 -11.57 -17.73
CA PHE A 45 12.83 -10.92 -17.34
C PHE A 45 12.00 -11.74 -16.34
N LYS A 46 12.61 -12.22 -15.25
CA LYS A 46 12.05 -13.28 -14.43
C LYS A 46 10.91 -12.75 -13.57
N ASN A 47 10.91 -11.45 -13.28
CA ASN A 47 9.93 -10.83 -12.39
C ASN A 47 9.26 -9.56 -12.96
N ILE A 48 9.25 -9.35 -14.28
CA ILE A 48 8.50 -8.22 -14.87
C ILE A 48 7.01 -8.26 -14.49
N TYR A 49 6.49 -9.47 -14.25
CA TYR A 49 5.15 -9.69 -13.73
C TYR A 49 4.90 -9.01 -12.37
N PHE A 50 5.90 -8.97 -11.48
CA PHE A 50 5.76 -8.30 -10.18
C PHE A 50 5.67 -6.79 -10.34
N GLU A 51 6.42 -6.19 -11.27
CA GLU A 51 6.33 -4.76 -11.60
C GLU A 51 4.95 -4.42 -12.17
N PHE A 52 4.46 -5.20 -13.14
CA PHE A 52 3.11 -4.95 -13.68
C PHE A 52 2.03 -5.17 -12.63
N THR A 53 2.20 -6.15 -11.74
CA THR A 53 1.26 -6.40 -10.65
C THR A 53 1.25 -5.24 -9.65
N SER A 54 2.41 -4.69 -9.28
CA SER A 54 2.50 -3.54 -8.37
C SER A 54 1.89 -2.28 -8.98
N LEU A 55 2.15 -2.02 -10.28
CA LEU A 55 1.56 -0.90 -11.01
C LEU A 55 0.03 -1.02 -11.10
N PHE A 56 -0.47 -2.20 -11.45
CA PHE A 56 -1.90 -2.46 -11.56
C PHE A 56 -2.59 -2.33 -10.19
N LEU A 57 -1.99 -2.90 -9.14
CA LEU A 57 -2.52 -2.78 -7.77
C LEU A 57 -2.50 -1.32 -7.29
N GLY A 58 -1.46 -0.56 -7.61
CA GLY A 58 -1.36 0.88 -7.36
C GLY A 58 -2.49 1.67 -8.02
N PHE A 59 -2.76 1.41 -9.29
CA PHE A 59 -3.86 2.04 -10.02
C PHE A 59 -5.22 1.70 -9.39
N LEU A 60 -5.49 0.43 -9.12
CA LEU A 60 -6.75 0.02 -8.48
C LEU A 60 -6.93 0.66 -7.10
N ASN A 61 -5.84 0.75 -6.32
CA ASN A 61 -5.87 1.37 -5.01
C ASN A 61 -6.17 2.88 -5.09
N ILE A 62 -5.59 3.60 -6.05
CA ILE A 62 -5.91 5.01 -6.30
C ILE A 62 -7.41 5.18 -6.60
N VAL A 63 -7.97 4.36 -7.49
CA VAL A 63 -9.39 4.43 -7.85
C VAL A 63 -10.27 4.14 -6.62
N PHE A 64 -9.90 3.14 -5.83
CA PHE A 64 -10.64 2.77 -4.62
C PHE A 64 -10.58 3.86 -3.54
N LEU A 65 -9.39 4.35 -3.19
CA LEU A 65 -9.20 5.43 -2.22
C LEU A 65 -9.90 6.72 -2.67
N GLY A 66 -9.86 7.03 -3.97
CA GLY A 66 -10.59 8.16 -4.54
C GLY A 66 -12.11 8.06 -4.30
N ARG A 67 -12.69 6.86 -4.47
CA ARG A 67 -14.11 6.61 -4.15
C ARG A 67 -14.39 6.76 -2.66
N VAL A 68 -13.55 6.19 -1.81
CA VAL A 68 -13.67 6.31 -0.35
C VAL A 68 -13.65 7.79 0.07
N TYR A 69 -12.68 8.55 -0.42
CA TYR A 69 -12.55 9.98 -0.15
C TYR A 69 -13.78 10.76 -0.60
N TYR A 70 -14.28 10.50 -1.82
CA TYR A 70 -15.48 11.16 -2.35
C TYR A 70 -16.72 10.92 -1.48
N ILE A 71 -16.90 9.71 -0.97
CA ILE A 71 -18.05 9.33 -0.12
C ILE A 71 -17.98 10.03 1.23
N ILE A 72 -16.79 10.06 1.84
CA ILE A 72 -16.56 10.78 3.10
C ILE A 72 -16.82 12.28 2.91
N ALA A 73 -16.32 12.88 1.81
CA ALA A 73 -16.55 14.28 1.49
C ALA A 73 -18.04 14.62 1.31
N LYS A 74 -18.81 13.72 0.70
CA LYS A 74 -20.28 13.82 0.59
C LYS A 74 -21.05 13.48 1.87
N LYS A 75 -20.36 13.15 2.98
CA LYS A 75 -20.96 12.74 4.26
C LYS A 75 -21.98 11.61 4.14
N ARG A 76 -21.78 10.71 3.17
CA ARG A 76 -22.63 9.53 3.01
C ARG A 76 -22.31 8.49 4.10
N PRO A 77 -23.27 7.60 4.44
CA PRO A 77 -23.01 6.52 5.39
C PRO A 77 -21.82 5.68 4.89
N PHE A 78 -20.91 5.41 5.81
CA PHE A 78 -19.71 4.64 5.51
C PHE A 78 -20.07 3.16 5.58
N GLU A 79 -20.39 2.57 4.43
CA GLU A 79 -20.80 1.17 4.32
C GLU A 79 -19.67 0.22 4.74
N SER A 80 -20.04 -0.92 5.37
CA SER A 80 -19.13 -2.01 5.74
C SER A 80 -18.25 -2.50 4.58
N PHE A 81 -18.76 -2.38 3.34
CA PHE A 81 -18.03 -2.71 2.11
C PHE A 81 -16.71 -1.93 1.98
N TYR A 82 -16.66 -0.65 2.37
CA TYR A 82 -15.44 0.15 2.25
C TYR A 82 -14.37 -0.30 3.23
N ILE A 83 -14.76 -0.71 4.43
CA ILE A 83 -13.82 -1.19 5.45
C ILE A 83 -13.22 -2.53 5.02
N VAL A 84 -14.06 -3.44 4.52
CA VAL A 84 -13.60 -4.72 3.95
C VAL A 84 -12.67 -4.47 2.76
N GLY A 85 -13.03 -3.54 1.87
CA GLY A 85 -12.19 -3.16 0.74
C GLY A 85 -10.82 -2.63 1.16
N VAL A 86 -10.77 -1.68 2.11
CA VAL A 86 -9.50 -1.19 2.69
C VAL A 86 -8.67 -2.35 3.25
N GLY A 87 -9.30 -3.26 4.00
CA GLY A 87 -8.61 -4.45 4.54
C GLY A 87 -8.03 -5.35 3.46
N CYS A 88 -8.81 -5.68 2.43
CA CYS A 88 -8.36 -6.50 1.30
C CYS A 88 -7.19 -5.85 0.57
N PHE A 89 -7.28 -4.57 0.22
CA PHE A 89 -6.18 -3.86 -0.44
C PHE A 89 -4.93 -3.86 0.42
N SER A 90 -5.05 -3.59 1.72
CA SER A 90 -3.91 -3.60 2.62
C SER A 90 -3.23 -4.96 2.72
N LEU A 91 -3.99 -6.05 2.78
CA LEU A 91 -3.43 -7.41 2.77
C LEU A 91 -2.73 -7.71 1.45
N CYS A 92 -3.31 -7.33 0.30
CA CYS A 92 -2.69 -7.49 -1.01
C CYS A 92 -1.33 -6.75 -1.07
N TRP A 93 -1.24 -5.53 -0.54
CA TRP A 93 0.02 -4.79 -0.49
C TRP A 93 1.09 -5.50 0.34
N VAL A 94 0.73 -5.98 1.53
CA VAL A 94 1.68 -6.67 2.41
C VAL A 94 2.19 -7.96 1.78
N LEU A 95 1.29 -8.76 1.19
CA LEU A 95 1.66 -9.98 0.47
C LEU A 95 2.55 -9.66 -0.74
N LEU A 96 2.20 -8.64 -1.51
CA LEU A 96 2.96 -8.21 -2.67
C LEU A 96 4.37 -7.78 -2.25
N VAL A 97 4.51 -6.95 -1.22
CA VAL A 97 5.80 -6.50 -0.68
C VAL A 97 6.66 -7.68 -0.24
N GLY A 98 6.06 -8.66 0.46
CA GLY A 98 6.77 -9.86 0.91
C GLY A 98 7.30 -10.68 -0.26
N LEU A 99 6.45 -10.97 -1.25
CA LEU A 99 6.84 -11.71 -2.45
C LEU A 99 7.86 -10.95 -3.29
N TYR A 100 7.66 -9.65 -3.47
CA TYR A 100 8.55 -8.76 -4.19
C TYR A 100 9.92 -8.70 -3.52
N THR A 101 9.99 -8.64 -2.19
CA THR A 101 11.26 -8.67 -1.45
C THR A 101 12.07 -9.92 -1.78
N VAL A 102 11.43 -11.10 -1.74
CA VAL A 102 12.09 -12.37 -2.11
C VAL A 102 12.56 -12.37 -3.56
N ALA A 103 11.76 -11.82 -4.47
CA ALA A 103 12.11 -11.67 -5.88
C ALA A 103 13.31 -10.73 -6.08
N ALA A 104 13.29 -9.56 -5.47
CA ALA A 104 14.35 -8.54 -5.54
C ALA A 104 15.68 -9.05 -4.96
N PHE A 105 15.65 -9.80 -3.85
CA PHE A 105 16.87 -10.43 -3.29
C PHE A 105 17.48 -11.46 -4.25
N ARG A 106 16.65 -12.22 -4.96
CA ARG A 106 17.13 -13.17 -5.97
C ARG A 106 17.71 -12.45 -7.19
N GLU A 107 17.16 -11.30 -7.56
CA GLU A 107 17.67 -10.47 -8.66
C GLU A 107 19.01 -9.82 -8.33
N LEU A 108 19.15 -9.28 -7.12
CA LEU A 108 20.38 -8.61 -6.69
C LEU A 108 21.57 -9.57 -6.56
N ASN A 109 21.36 -10.89 -6.51
CA ASN A 109 22.36 -11.95 -6.63
C ASN A 109 23.77 -11.60 -6.09
N LYS A 110 23.86 -11.46 -4.75
CA LYS A 110 25.06 -11.05 -3.96
C LYS A 110 25.42 -9.55 -3.94
N MET A 111 24.70 -8.70 -4.67
CA MET A 111 24.81 -7.25 -4.52
C MET A 111 24.20 -6.79 -3.19
N PRO A 112 24.88 -5.90 -2.45
CA PRO A 112 24.33 -5.31 -1.23
C PRO A 112 23.17 -4.37 -1.55
N ILE A 113 22.11 -4.41 -0.73
CA ILE A 113 20.90 -3.57 -0.89
C ILE A 113 21.22 -2.08 -0.85
N THR A 114 22.25 -1.66 -0.09
CA THR A 114 22.64 -0.25 0.03
C THR A 114 23.31 0.32 -1.22
N CYS A 115 23.59 -0.52 -2.22
CA CYS A 115 24.21 -0.17 -3.49
C CYS A 115 25.43 0.78 -3.35
N PRO A 116 26.46 0.43 -2.57
CA PRO A 116 27.56 1.32 -2.27
C PRO A 116 28.49 1.41 -3.49
N SER A 117 29.00 2.62 -3.75
CA SER A 117 29.83 2.90 -4.93
C SER A 117 31.17 2.16 -4.96
N ASN A 118 31.62 1.60 -3.83
CA ASN A 118 32.84 0.80 -3.71
C ASN A 118 32.63 -0.70 -3.92
N TYR A 119 31.39 -1.15 -4.20
CA TYR A 119 31.13 -2.53 -4.59
C TYR A 119 31.67 -2.78 -6.01
N PRO A 120 32.33 -3.91 -6.27
CA PRO A 120 32.86 -4.23 -7.59
C PRO A 120 31.71 -4.64 -8.53
N TYR A 121 30.94 -3.66 -8.97
CA TYR A 121 29.95 -3.86 -10.01
C TYR A 121 30.65 -4.28 -11.30
N GLU A 122 30.12 -5.32 -11.94
CA GLU A 122 30.66 -5.82 -13.20
C GLU A 122 30.62 -4.73 -14.29
N PHE A 123 29.59 -3.87 -14.24
CA PHE A 123 29.43 -2.71 -15.11
C PHE A 123 28.79 -1.53 -14.36
N PRO A 124 29.07 -0.27 -14.73
CA PRO A 124 28.48 0.93 -14.12
C PRO A 124 26.95 0.93 -14.11
N GLU A 125 26.32 0.35 -15.14
CA GLU A 125 24.88 0.25 -15.31
C GLU A 125 24.22 -0.59 -14.21
N LEU A 126 24.94 -1.59 -13.69
CA LEU A 126 24.48 -2.45 -12.61
C LEU A 126 24.29 -1.67 -11.31
N HIS A 127 25.06 -0.61 -11.10
CA HIS A 127 24.90 0.29 -9.96
C HIS A 127 23.58 1.04 -10.02
N HIS A 128 23.20 1.56 -11.20
CA HIS A 128 21.92 2.24 -11.41
C HIS A 128 20.73 1.29 -11.26
N ILE A 129 20.83 0.06 -11.78
CA ILE A 129 19.78 -0.96 -11.62
C ILE A 129 19.62 -1.32 -10.14
N CYS A 130 20.73 -1.47 -9.40
CA CYS A 130 20.70 -1.69 -7.96
C CYS A 130 19.96 -0.57 -7.23
N GLN A 131 20.31 0.70 -7.51
CA GLN A 131 19.67 1.87 -6.90
C GLN A 131 18.16 1.93 -7.19
N ALA A 132 17.77 1.68 -8.44
CA ALA A 132 16.35 1.66 -8.83
C ALA A 132 15.58 0.54 -8.10
N ASN A 133 16.16 -0.66 -8.00
CA ASN A 133 15.54 -1.78 -7.31
C ASN A 133 15.39 -1.53 -5.81
N THR A 134 16.42 -0.95 -5.17
CA THR A 134 16.37 -0.59 -3.75
C THR A 134 15.36 0.52 -3.48
N ALA A 135 15.30 1.56 -4.32
CA ALA A 135 14.33 2.64 -4.18
C ALA A 135 12.89 2.12 -4.31
N ASP A 136 12.64 1.26 -5.30
CA ASP A 136 11.33 0.64 -5.50
C ASP A 136 10.95 -0.25 -4.31
N LEU A 137 11.86 -1.11 -3.84
CA LEU A 137 11.65 -1.96 -2.67
C LEU A 137 11.32 -1.15 -1.40
N ILE A 138 12.06 -0.07 -1.13
CA ILE A 138 11.78 0.84 0.00
C ILE A 138 10.40 1.46 -0.14
N SER A 139 10.04 1.93 -1.34
CA SER A 139 8.75 2.56 -1.58
C SER A 139 7.58 1.59 -1.33
N LEU A 140 7.72 0.34 -1.80
CA LEU A 140 6.75 -0.73 -1.60
C LEU A 140 6.60 -1.05 -0.10
N TRP A 141 7.69 -1.12 0.67
CA TRP A 141 7.64 -1.33 2.12
C TRP A 141 6.95 -0.19 2.86
N ILE A 142 7.26 1.06 2.51
CA ILE A 142 6.56 2.24 3.08
C ILE A 142 5.06 2.13 2.80
N MET A 143 4.68 1.78 1.56
CA MET A 143 3.28 1.58 1.19
C MET A 143 2.62 0.43 1.97
N GLY A 144 3.31 -0.69 2.15
CA GLY A 144 2.85 -1.83 2.95
C GLY A 144 2.59 -1.44 4.41
N ILE A 145 3.51 -0.71 5.03
CA ILE A 145 3.37 -0.23 6.42
C ILE A 145 2.21 0.76 6.54
N CYS A 146 2.12 1.75 5.65
CA CYS A 146 1.00 2.70 5.64
C CYS A 146 -0.34 1.98 5.44
N SER A 147 -0.37 0.93 4.63
CA SER A 147 -1.55 0.09 4.42
C SER A 147 -1.97 -0.68 5.67
N LEU A 148 -1.02 -1.24 6.41
CA LEU A 148 -1.28 -1.91 7.70
C LEU A 148 -1.85 -0.94 8.75
N ILE A 149 -1.29 0.27 8.84
CA ILE A 149 -1.77 1.30 9.76
C ILE A 149 -3.21 1.71 9.39
N THR A 150 -3.47 1.92 8.10
CA THR A 150 -4.79 2.29 7.59
C THR A 150 -5.83 1.20 7.85
N MET A 151 -5.47 -0.07 7.60
CA MET A 151 -6.33 -1.22 7.91
C MET A 151 -6.63 -1.31 9.40
N SER A 152 -5.61 -1.17 10.25
CA SER A 152 -5.78 -1.23 11.71
C SER A 152 -6.74 -0.14 12.19
N CYS A 153 -6.60 1.09 11.67
CA CYS A 153 -7.50 2.20 11.97
C CYS A 153 -8.94 1.91 11.50
N ALA A 154 -9.12 1.42 10.27
CA ALA A 154 -10.43 1.08 9.73
C ALA A 154 -11.13 -0.04 10.54
N CYS A 155 -10.38 -1.07 10.97
CA CYS A 155 -10.89 -2.12 11.85
C CYS A 155 -11.32 -1.59 13.22
N CYS A 156 -10.56 -0.67 13.81
CA CYS A 156 -10.93 -0.02 15.07
C CYS A 156 -12.24 0.78 14.93
N ILE A 157 -12.45 1.46 13.80
CA ILE A 157 -13.70 2.17 13.50
C ILE A 157 -14.86 1.19 13.43
N MET A 158 -14.72 0.08 12.68
CA MET A 158 -15.80 -0.91 12.54
C MET A 158 -16.21 -1.52 13.87
N LYS A 159 -15.24 -1.93 14.70
CA LYS A 159 -15.53 -2.51 16.02
C LYS A 159 -16.34 -1.56 16.90
N ARG A 160 -16.11 -0.25 16.78
CA ARG A 160 -16.89 0.76 17.51
C ARG A 160 -18.29 0.95 16.95
N ILE A 161 -18.45 0.97 15.63
CA ILE A 161 -19.78 1.08 14.99
C ILE A 161 -20.66 -0.09 15.44
N ILE A 162 -20.15 -1.32 15.38
CA ILE A 162 -20.86 -2.52 15.85
C ILE A 162 -21.19 -2.45 17.34
N LYS A 163 -20.28 -1.89 18.16
CA LYS A 163 -20.54 -1.75 19.59
C LYS A 163 -21.64 -0.73 19.87
N GLU A 164 -21.61 0.43 19.20
CA GLU A 164 -22.65 1.46 19.31
C GLU A 164 -24.02 0.89 18.92
N GLU A 165 -24.12 0.14 17.82
CA GLU A 165 -25.39 -0.50 17.41
C GLU A 165 -25.92 -1.51 18.44
N LYS A 166 -25.03 -2.30 19.06
CA LYS A 166 -25.44 -3.28 20.08
C LYS A 166 -25.85 -2.66 21.42
N ASP A 167 -25.23 -1.53 21.78
CA ASP A 167 -25.56 -0.83 23.02
C ASP A 167 -26.94 -0.17 22.87
N ASP A 168 -27.25 0.41 21.70
CA ASP A 168 -28.58 1.00 21.40
C ASP A 168 -29.71 -0.07 21.40
N ASP A 169 -29.49 -1.26 20.84
CA ASP A 169 -30.49 -2.34 20.82
C ASP A 169 -30.84 -2.87 22.23
N ASN A 170 -29.87 -2.89 23.16
CA ASN A 170 -30.11 -3.37 24.53
C ASN A 170 -30.89 -2.37 25.39
N ASP A 171 -30.65 -1.06 25.22
CA ASP A 171 -31.37 -0.01 25.93
C ASP A 171 -32.87 0.01 25.52
N ASP A 172 -33.17 -0.27 24.25
CA ASP A 172 -34.54 -0.37 23.71
C ASP A 172 -35.32 -1.60 24.25
N ASP A 173 -34.62 -2.67 24.65
CA ASP A 173 -35.20 -3.89 25.22
C ASP A 173 -35.42 -3.78 26.75
N GLU A 174 -34.60 -2.98 27.45
CA GLU A 174 -34.80 -2.65 28.86
C GLU A 174 -35.97 -1.67 29.08
N GLU A 175 -36.22 -0.72 28.16
CA GLU A 175 -37.34 0.24 28.28
C GLU A 175 -38.73 -0.40 28.02
N LYS A 176 -38.78 -1.60 27.45
CA LYS A 176 -40.02 -2.34 27.13
C LYS A 176 -40.46 -3.36 28.19
N ASN A 177 -39.68 -3.58 29.25
CA ASN A 177 -40.00 -4.50 30.36
C ASN A 177 -40.27 -3.73 31.66
#